data_AF-A0A530GMG5-F1
#
_entry.id   AF-A0A530GMG5-F1
#
_cell.length_a   1.000
_cell.length_b   1.000
_cell.length_c   1.000
_cell.angle_alpha   90.00
_cell.angle_beta   90.00
_cell.angle_gamma   90.00
#
_symmetry.space_group_name_H-M   'P 1'
#
loop_
_entity.id
_entity.type
_entity.pdbx_description
1 polymer ?
#
loop_
_entity_poly.entity_id
_entity_poly.type
_entity_poly.pdbx_seq_one_letter_code
_entity_poly.pdbx_strand_id
1 'polypeptide(L)'
;MALIWAIFASQSPVFLSARNLTNLADQIATTSIVALGLVLVLVVAEIDLSVAGLAAVCAGIVGVLVVNMDVSLSIALIIAITVGGLYGLLQGSMIVYSGAPAFIVTLGFSLMLQGVLLILLPAESGLVPLAGTDLQFLAAYRLPTTVSYALPAAVGLIGLAMRWNDHRQRVAYGLPSNLMRSIA
;
A
#
# COMPACT_ATOMS: atom_id res chain seq x y z
N MET A 1 10.03 -6.66 17.63
CA MET A 1 8.79 -5.89 17.41
C MET A 1 7.91 -5.79 18.66
N ALA A 2 7.53 -6.91 19.31
CA ALA A 2 6.69 -6.87 20.51
C ALA A 2 7.25 -6.00 21.66
N LEU A 3 8.56 -6.04 21.89
CA LEU A 3 9.22 -5.19 22.90
C LEU A 3 9.04 -3.69 22.63
N ILE A 4 9.18 -3.27 21.37
CA ILE A 4 9.03 -1.87 20.96
C ILE A 4 7.58 -1.41 21.21
N TRP A 5 6.61 -2.26 20.86
CA TRP A 5 5.19 -1.99 21.13
C TRP A 5 4.89 -1.86 22.62
N ALA A 6 5.43 -2.74 23.47
CA ALA A 6 5.24 -2.68 24.92
C ALA A 6 5.81 -1.39 25.53
N ILE A 7 7.00 -0.97 25.08
CA ILE A 7 7.62 0.28 25.53
C ILE A 7 6.74 1.48 25.16
N PHE A 8 6.34 1.63 23.90
CA PHE A 8 5.53 2.78 23.48
C PHE A 8 4.13 2.78 24.10
N ALA A 9 3.53 1.60 24.30
CA ALA A 9 2.26 1.48 25.00
C ALA A 9 2.36 1.93 26.47
N SER A 10 3.49 1.66 27.13
CA SER A 10 3.74 2.11 28.51
C SER A 10 4.00 3.62 28.62
N GLN A 11 4.57 4.23 27.57
CA GLN A 11 4.94 5.65 27.58
C GLN A 11 3.81 6.58 27.12
N SER A 12 2.82 6.08 26.37
CA SER A 12 1.72 6.91 25.89
C SER A 12 0.39 6.14 25.86
N PRO A 13 -0.65 6.60 26.58
CA PRO A 13 -1.97 5.99 26.52
C PRO A 13 -2.64 6.17 25.14
N VAL A 14 -2.14 7.11 24.32
CA VAL A 14 -2.63 7.36 22.96
C VAL A 14 -2.11 6.33 21.97
N PHE A 15 -1.00 5.65 22.27
CA PHE A 15 -0.34 4.71 21.35
C PHE A 15 -1.26 3.55 20.91
N LEU A 16 -1.97 2.92 21.85
CA LEU A 16 -2.94 1.86 21.56
C LEU A 16 -4.38 2.37 21.46
N SER A 17 -4.59 3.69 21.32
CA SER A 17 -5.93 4.24 21.14
C SER A 17 -6.53 3.78 19.81
N ALA A 18 -7.86 3.61 19.76
CA ALA A 18 -8.56 3.20 18.55
C ALA A 18 -8.24 4.12 17.35
N ARG A 19 -8.15 5.44 17.59
CA ARG A 19 -7.79 6.43 16.56
C ARG A 19 -6.39 6.18 16.00
N ASN A 20 -5.40 5.93 16.87
CA ASN A 20 -4.04 5.68 16.41
C ASN A 20 -3.94 4.35 15.64
N LEU A 21 -4.61 3.30 16.13
CA LEU A 21 -4.67 2.01 15.43
C LEU A 21 -5.35 2.10 14.07
N THR A 22 -6.43 2.90 13.94
CA THR A 22 -7.04 3.17 12.63
C THR A 22 -6.09 3.92 11.70
N ASN A 23 -5.41 4.96 12.19
CA ASN A 23 -4.44 5.70 11.36
C ASN A 23 -3.27 4.80 10.91
N LEU A 24 -2.78 3.92 11.79
CA LEU A 24 -1.76 2.93 11.44
C LEU A 24 -2.29 1.92 10.41
N ALA A 25 -3.52 1.45 10.56
CA ALA A 25 -4.15 0.56 9.59
C ALA A 25 -4.28 1.22 8.21
N ASP A 26 -4.64 2.50 8.13
CA ASP A 26 -4.70 3.24 6.86
C ASP A 26 -3.32 3.34 6.17
N GLN A 27 -2.26 3.61 6.94
CA GLN A 27 -0.89 3.63 6.43
C GLN A 27 -0.47 2.25 5.92
N ILE A 28 -0.73 1.20 6.71
CA ILE A 28 -0.42 -0.19 6.34
C ILE A 28 -1.18 -0.60 5.09
N ALA A 29 -2.46 -0.24 4.96
CA ALA A 29 -3.26 -0.56 3.77
C ALA A 29 -2.63 0.01 2.50
N THR A 30 -2.19 1.27 2.55
CA THR A 30 -1.55 1.94 1.42
C THR A 30 -0.25 1.24 1.02
N THR A 31 0.64 0.97 1.99
CA THR A 31 1.89 0.24 1.72
C THR A 31 1.64 -1.19 1.24
N SER A 32 0.60 -1.86 1.75
CA SER A 32 0.27 -3.24 1.38
C SER A 32 -0.21 -3.34 -0.07
N ILE A 33 -0.98 -2.36 -0.56
CA ILE A 33 -1.41 -2.31 -1.97
C ILE A 33 -0.19 -2.18 -2.90
N VAL A 34 0.76 -1.31 -2.56
CA VAL A 34 2.02 -1.17 -3.31
C VAL A 34 2.83 -2.47 -3.26
N ALA A 35 2.94 -3.08 -2.07
CA ALA A 35 3.65 -4.34 -1.89
C ALA A 35 3.04 -5.48 -2.71
N LEU A 36 1.71 -5.55 -2.84
CA LEU A 36 1.04 -6.52 -3.70
C LEU A 36 1.44 -6.38 -5.17
N GLY A 37 1.59 -5.14 -5.66
CA GLY A 37 2.14 -4.87 -7.00
C GLY A 37 3.58 -5.36 -7.15
N LEU A 38 4.42 -5.10 -6.14
CA LEU A 38 5.82 -5.55 -6.13
C LEU A 38 5.99 -7.07 -6.14
N VAL A 39 5.02 -7.84 -5.63
CA VAL A 39 5.07 -9.31 -5.71
C VAL A 39 5.26 -9.77 -7.16
N LEU A 40 4.62 -9.12 -8.13
CA LEU A 40 4.77 -9.47 -9.55
C LEU A 40 6.20 -9.28 -10.05
N VAL A 41 6.90 -8.26 -9.57
CA VAL A 41 8.31 -7.99 -9.89
C VAL A 41 9.22 -9.02 -9.22
N LEU A 42 8.98 -9.30 -7.94
CA LEU A 42 9.77 -10.23 -7.15
C LEU A 42 9.68 -11.68 -7.67
N VAL A 43 8.54 -12.07 -8.26
CA VAL A 43 8.38 -13.40 -8.88
C VAL A 43 9.32 -13.60 -10.07
N VAL A 44 9.68 -12.53 -10.78
CA VAL A 44 10.67 -12.56 -11.88
C VAL A 44 12.11 -12.44 -11.34
N ALA A 45 12.28 -12.45 -10.01
CA ALA A 45 13.56 -12.25 -9.31
C ALA A 45 14.22 -10.90 -9.60
N GLU A 46 13.43 -9.89 -9.94
CA GLU A 46 13.87 -8.51 -10.08
C GLU A 46 13.58 -7.68 -8.82
N ILE A 47 14.18 -6.49 -8.74
CA ILE A 47 13.99 -5.54 -7.64
C ILE A 47 13.54 -4.21 -8.26
N ASP A 48 12.41 -3.68 -7.79
CA ASP A 48 11.93 -2.36 -8.16
C ASP A 48 11.90 -1.41 -6.96
N LEU A 49 12.80 -0.42 -6.99
CA LEU A 49 12.89 0.65 -6.00
C LEU A 49 12.00 1.86 -6.33
N SER A 50 11.56 2.02 -7.58
CA SER A 50 10.90 3.25 -8.03
C SER A 50 9.40 3.29 -7.72
N VAL A 51 8.77 2.13 -7.48
CA VAL A 51 7.31 2.00 -7.29
C VAL A 51 6.74 2.95 -6.22
N ALA A 52 7.47 3.17 -5.11
CA ALA A 52 7.01 4.03 -4.04
C ALA A 52 7.03 5.51 -4.47
N GLY A 53 8.07 5.90 -5.22
CA GLY A 53 8.14 7.21 -5.85
C GLY A 53 7.05 7.40 -6.90
N LEU A 54 6.71 6.34 -7.66
CA LEU A 54 5.69 6.40 -8.69
C LEU A 54 4.31 6.60 -8.06
N ALA A 55 4.01 5.85 -7.00
CA ALA A 55 2.79 6.01 -6.23
C ALA A 55 2.65 7.44 -5.67
N ALA A 56 3.75 8.01 -5.17
CA ALA A 56 3.78 9.40 -4.68
C ALA A 56 3.54 10.41 -5.82
N VAL A 57 4.15 10.23 -6.99
CA VAL A 57 3.93 11.10 -8.16
C VAL A 57 2.50 10.99 -8.67
N CYS A 58 1.94 9.79 -8.79
CA CYS A 58 0.53 9.60 -9.17
C CYS A 58 -0.43 10.26 -8.17
N ALA A 59 -0.17 10.12 -6.85
CA ALA A 59 -0.95 10.79 -5.83
C ALA A 59 -0.82 12.32 -5.92
N GLY A 60 0.38 12.84 -6.17
CA GLY A 60 0.65 14.25 -6.39
C GLY A 60 -0.08 14.80 -7.62
N ILE A 61 -0.09 14.07 -8.73
CA ILE A 61 -0.85 14.41 -9.94
C ILE A 61 -2.34 14.53 -9.63
N VAL A 62 -2.93 13.54 -8.94
CA VAL A 62 -4.35 13.61 -8.55
C VAL A 62 -4.60 14.82 -7.67
N GLY A 63 -3.75 15.05 -6.65
CA GLY A 63 -3.86 16.19 -5.75
C GLY A 63 -3.83 17.52 -6.51
N VAL A 64 -2.82 17.74 -7.35
CA VAL A 64 -2.66 18.98 -8.12
C VAL A 64 -3.83 19.18 -9.10
N LEU A 65 -4.25 18.13 -9.81
CA LEU A 65 -5.35 18.23 -10.77
C LEU A 65 -6.67 18.60 -10.09
N VAL A 66 -6.98 17.96 -8.96
CA VAL A 66 -8.24 18.19 -8.24
C VAL A 66 -8.21 19.54 -7.51
N VAL A 67 -7.11 19.88 -6.85
CA VAL A 67 -7.05 21.05 -5.94
C VAL A 67 -6.67 22.34 -6.67
N ASN A 68 -5.71 22.28 -7.59
CA ASN A 68 -5.18 23.48 -8.24
C ASN A 68 -5.81 23.74 -9.61
N MET A 69 -6.33 22.69 -10.27
CA MET A 69 -6.89 22.78 -11.64
C MET A 69 -8.38 22.48 -11.71
N ASP A 70 -9.04 22.24 -10.57
CA ASP A 70 -10.49 21.96 -10.46
C ASP A 70 -10.97 20.83 -11.39
N VAL A 71 -10.09 19.88 -11.69
CA VAL A 71 -10.40 18.73 -12.54
C VAL A 71 -11.20 17.71 -11.73
N SER A 72 -12.28 17.19 -12.33
CA SER A 72 -13.09 16.16 -11.68
C SER A 72 -12.24 14.96 -11.25
N LEU A 73 -12.53 14.43 -10.07
CA LEU A 73 -11.76 13.34 -9.46
C LEU A 73 -11.60 12.13 -10.39
N SER A 74 -12.68 11.73 -11.06
CA SER A 74 -12.67 10.57 -11.97
C SER A 74 -11.66 10.74 -13.11
N ILE A 75 -11.58 11.95 -13.68
CA ILE A 75 -10.62 12.25 -14.75
C ILE A 75 -9.20 12.27 -14.20
N ALA A 76 -8.99 12.88 -13.03
CA ALA A 76 -7.69 12.92 -12.37
C ALA A 76 -7.15 11.50 -12.08
N LEU A 77 -8.01 10.58 -11.62
CA LEU A 77 -7.65 9.19 -11.39
C LEU A 77 -7.27 8.47 -12.70
N ILE A 78 -8.04 8.65 -13.78
CA ILE A 78 -7.73 8.05 -15.08
C ILE A 78 -6.38 8.55 -15.59
N ILE A 79 -6.10 9.86 -15.47
CA ILE A 79 -4.82 10.44 -15.87
C ILE A 79 -3.70 9.82 -15.05
N ALA A 80 -3.82 9.76 -13.72
CA ALA A 80 -2.79 9.21 -12.86
C ALA A 80 -2.50 7.72 -13.12
N ILE A 81 -3.53 6.91 -13.37
CA ILE A 81 -3.40 5.50 -13.75
C ILE A 81 -2.70 5.37 -15.10
N THR A 82 -3.09 6.20 -16.08
CA THR A 82 -2.50 6.20 -17.41
C THR A 82 -1.01 6.57 -17.34
N VAL A 83 -0.66 7.61 -16.58
CA VAL A 83 0.74 8.01 -16.35
C VAL A 83 1.52 6.89 -15.69
N GLY A 84 0.97 6.25 -14.66
CA GLY A 84 1.60 5.11 -13.99
C GLY A 84 1.83 3.92 -14.93
N GLY A 85 0.85 3.60 -15.77
CA GLY A 85 0.95 2.53 -16.76
C GLY A 85 2.00 2.82 -17.84
N LEU A 86 2.01 4.03 -18.39
CA LEU A 86 3.01 4.46 -19.38
C LEU A 86 4.42 4.47 -18.80
N TYR A 87 4.55 4.93 -17.55
CA TYR A 87 5.81 4.87 -16.83
C TYR A 87 6.31 3.43 -16.64
N GLY A 88 5.43 2.52 -16.21
CA GLY A 88 5.77 1.11 -16.04
C GLY A 88 6.20 0.45 -17.35
N LEU A 89 5.51 0.77 -18.45
CA LEU A 89 5.89 0.32 -19.80
C LEU A 89 7.27 0.87 -20.20
N LEU A 90 7.53 2.15 -19.95
CA LEU A 90 8.82 2.78 -20.25
C LEU A 90 9.96 2.14 -19.45
N GLN A 91 9.80 2.02 -18.13
CA GLN A 91 10.81 1.46 -17.24
C GLN A 91 11.09 -0.01 -17.58
N GLY A 92 10.04 -0.83 -17.75
CA GLY A 92 10.17 -2.23 -18.13
C GLY A 92 10.86 -2.40 -19.49
N SER A 93 10.49 -1.57 -20.47
CA SER A 93 11.15 -1.56 -21.77
C SER A 93 12.64 -1.22 -21.64
N MET A 94 13.00 -0.21 -20.84
CA MET A 94 14.41 0.14 -20.62
C MET A 94 15.19 -0.97 -19.95
N ILE A 95 14.62 -1.68 -18.98
CA ILE A 95 15.26 -2.84 -18.35
C ILE A 95 15.58 -3.91 -19.40
N VAL A 96 14.60 -4.24 -20.24
CA VAL A 96 14.75 -5.27 -21.29
C VAL A 96 15.76 -4.86 -22.36
N TYR A 97 15.69 -3.62 -22.87
CA TYR A 97 16.52 -3.18 -23.99
C TYR A 97 17.95 -2.81 -23.58
N SER A 98 18.16 -2.26 -22.38
CA SER A 98 19.49 -1.83 -21.94
C SER A 98 20.38 -3.00 -21.51
N GLY A 99 19.79 -4.16 -21.14
CA GLY A 99 20.50 -5.28 -20.55
C GLY A 99 21.14 -4.97 -19.18
N ALA A 100 20.85 -3.79 -18.62
CA ALA A 100 21.34 -3.39 -17.31
C ALA A 100 20.55 -4.10 -16.20
N PRO A 101 21.16 -4.38 -15.04
CA PRO A 101 20.43 -4.91 -13.89
C PRO A 101 19.26 -3.99 -13.49
N ALA A 102 18.08 -4.58 -13.29
CA ALA A 102 16.84 -3.86 -12.97
C ALA A 102 17.00 -2.89 -11.78
N PHE A 103 17.78 -3.28 -10.76
CA PHE A 103 18.09 -2.43 -9.61
C PHE A 103 18.68 -1.05 -10.00
N ILE A 104 19.59 -1.00 -10.98
CA ILE A 104 20.23 0.26 -11.39
C ILE A 104 19.23 1.15 -12.11
N VAL A 105 18.45 0.56 -13.02
CA VAL A 105 17.43 1.29 -13.78
C VAL A 105 16.37 1.83 -12.83
N THR A 106 15.84 0.99 -11.92
CA THR A 106 14.80 1.39 -10.97
C THR A 106 15.31 2.42 -9.96
N LEU A 107 16.56 2.35 -9.52
CA LEU A 107 17.17 3.39 -8.67
C LEU A 107 17.25 4.75 -9.38
N GLY A 108 17.75 4.78 -10.63
CA GLY A 108 17.83 6.02 -11.41
C GLY A 108 16.46 6.64 -11.66
N PHE A 109 15.49 5.79 -12.01
CA PHE A 109 14.10 6.19 -12.17
C PHE A 109 13.46 6.67 -10.85
N SER A 110 13.82 6.08 -9.71
CA SER A 110 13.38 6.55 -8.39
C SER A 110 13.86 7.97 -8.11
N LEU A 111 15.12 8.31 -8.45
CA LEU A 111 15.65 9.66 -8.29
C LEU A 111 14.95 10.66 -9.22
N MET A 112 14.68 10.26 -10.46
CA MET A 112 13.91 11.07 -11.40
C MET A 112 12.52 11.38 -10.86
N LEU A 113 11.80 10.39 -10.34
CA LEU A 113 10.47 10.57 -9.75
C LEU A 113 10.50 11.47 -8.52
N GLN A 114 11.53 11.37 -7.68
CA GLN A 114 11.72 12.31 -6.57
C GLN A 114 11.88 13.75 -7.08
N GLY A 115 12.65 13.97 -8.14
CA GLY A 115 12.77 15.27 -8.80
C GLY A 115 11.44 15.78 -9.36
N VAL A 116 10.67 14.92 -10.01
CA VAL A 116 9.31 15.25 -10.50
C VAL A 116 8.39 15.64 -9.35
N LEU A 117 8.46 14.93 -8.23
CA LEU A 117 7.64 15.22 -7.05
C LEU A 117 7.96 16.59 -6.45
N LEU A 118 9.24 16.99 -6.44
CA LEU A 118 9.67 18.34 -6.00
C LEU A 118 9.13 19.46 -6.90
N ILE A 119 8.87 19.18 -8.19
CA ILE A 119 8.28 20.14 -9.12
C ILE A 119 6.76 20.16 -9.01
N LEU A 120 6.13 19.00 -8.80
CA LEU A 120 4.67 18.87 -8.70
C LEU A 120 4.11 19.48 -7.42
N LEU A 121 4.80 19.30 -6.30
CA LEU A 121 4.31 19.74 -4.99
C LEU A 121 4.74 21.18 -4.69
N PRO A 122 3.93 21.95 -3.94
CA PRO A 122 4.31 23.31 -3.55
C PRO A 122 5.63 23.30 -2.76
N ALA A 123 6.56 24.18 -3.14
CA ALA A 123 7.90 24.22 -2.55
C ALA A 123 7.91 24.50 -1.04
N GLU A 124 6.89 25.18 -0.52
CA GLU A 124 6.85 25.58 0.90
C GLU A 124 6.27 24.51 1.82
N SER A 125 5.22 23.81 1.38
CA SER A 125 4.52 22.82 2.21
C SER A 125 4.88 21.38 1.86
N GLY A 126 5.30 21.10 0.63
CA GLY A 126 5.41 19.75 0.09
C GLY A 126 4.08 18.98 0.13
N LEU A 127 2.95 19.68 0.31
CA LEU A 127 1.65 19.08 0.60
C LEU A 127 0.56 19.84 -0.15
N VAL A 128 -0.36 19.08 -0.74
CA VAL A 128 -1.57 19.63 -1.38
C VAL A 128 -2.73 19.56 -0.39
N PRO A 129 -3.32 20.70 0.04
CA PRO A 129 -4.42 20.69 0.99
C PRO A 129 -5.69 20.17 0.33
N LEU A 130 -6.21 19.05 0.83
CA LEU A 130 -7.39 18.39 0.26
C LEU A 130 -8.72 19.00 0.73
N ALA A 131 -8.68 19.98 1.63
CA ALA A 131 -9.87 20.51 2.29
C ALA A 131 -10.90 21.05 1.28
N GLY A 132 -12.14 20.58 1.40
CA GLY A 132 -13.26 21.00 0.54
C GLY A 132 -13.37 20.22 -0.78
N THR A 133 -12.51 19.24 -1.04
CA THR A 133 -12.54 18.45 -2.29
C THR A 133 -13.20 17.09 -2.10
N ASP A 134 -13.70 16.49 -3.19
CA ASP A 134 -14.21 15.11 -3.22
C ASP A 134 -13.17 14.09 -2.71
N LEU A 135 -11.89 14.37 -2.92
CA LEU A 135 -10.79 13.55 -2.43
C LEU A 135 -10.76 13.48 -0.89
N GLN A 136 -11.07 14.59 -0.21
CA GLN A 136 -11.17 14.61 1.25
C GLN A 136 -12.31 13.73 1.75
N PHE A 137 -13.46 13.77 1.09
CA PHE A 137 -14.61 12.94 1.48
C PHE A 137 -14.28 11.45 1.35
N LEU A 138 -13.60 11.04 0.28
CA LEU A 138 -13.15 9.66 0.11
C LEU A 138 -12.06 9.27 1.11
N ALA A 139 -11.08 10.14 1.34
CA ALA A 139 -9.98 9.87 2.28
C ALA A 139 -10.45 9.82 3.74
N ALA A 140 -11.47 10.61 4.10
CA ALA A 140 -12.04 10.66 5.44
C ALA A 140 -13.20 9.67 5.66
N TYR A 141 -13.64 8.97 4.61
CA TYR A 141 -14.77 8.05 4.72
C TYR A 141 -14.43 6.89 5.66
N ARG A 142 -15.31 6.67 6.66
CA ARG A 142 -15.20 5.56 7.61
C ARG A 142 -16.43 4.68 7.51
N LEU A 143 -16.19 3.38 7.45
CA LEU A 143 -17.27 2.40 7.49
C LEU A 143 -18.04 2.50 8.83
N PRO A 144 -19.35 2.20 8.83
CA PRO A 144 -20.12 2.09 10.06
C PRO A 144 -19.42 1.14 11.05
N THR A 145 -19.46 1.46 12.34
CA THR A 145 -18.75 0.71 13.39
C THR A 145 -19.03 -0.79 13.35
N THR A 146 -20.28 -1.19 13.12
CA THR A 146 -20.68 -2.59 12.98
C THR A 146 -19.95 -3.30 11.85
N VAL A 147 -19.84 -2.66 10.67
CA VAL A 147 -19.18 -3.23 9.50
C VAL A 147 -17.67 -3.32 9.73
N SER A 148 -17.08 -2.29 10.31
CA SER A 148 -15.64 -2.22 10.63
C SER A 148 -15.18 -3.35 11.55
N TYR A 149 -16.01 -3.80 12.50
CA TYR A 149 -15.70 -4.96 13.35
C TYR A 149 -16.13 -6.30 12.75
N ALA A 150 -17.26 -6.33 12.02
CA ALA A 150 -17.79 -7.56 11.45
C ALA A 150 -16.87 -8.13 10.35
N LEU A 151 -16.29 -7.29 9.49
CA LEU A 151 -15.43 -7.72 8.38
C LEU A 151 -14.18 -8.48 8.85
N PRO A 152 -13.33 -7.92 9.74
CA PRO A 152 -12.16 -8.63 10.25
C PRO A 152 -12.53 -9.90 11.04
N ALA A 153 -13.63 -9.86 11.80
CA ALA A 153 -14.12 -11.02 12.53
C ALA A 153 -14.55 -12.14 11.56
N ALA A 154 -15.29 -11.83 10.51
CA ALA A 154 -15.69 -12.79 9.48
C ALA A 154 -14.47 -13.39 8.77
N VAL A 155 -13.50 -12.57 8.36
CA VAL A 155 -12.25 -13.06 7.74
C VAL A 155 -11.48 -13.97 8.69
N GLY A 156 -11.38 -13.61 9.97
CA GLY A 156 -10.75 -14.43 11.00
C GLY A 156 -11.46 -15.78 11.19
N LEU A 157 -12.79 -15.78 11.26
CA LEU A 157 -13.61 -17.00 11.39
C LEU A 157 -13.49 -17.89 10.15
N ILE A 158 -13.51 -17.32 8.95
CA ILE A 158 -13.29 -18.06 7.69
C ILE A 158 -11.89 -18.68 7.71
N GLY A 159 -10.85 -17.94 8.09
CA GLY A 159 -9.49 -18.46 8.20
C GLY A 159 -9.36 -19.60 9.22
N LEU A 160 -10.03 -19.47 10.37
CA LEU A 160 -10.09 -20.54 11.37
C LEU A 160 -10.85 -21.77 10.84
N ALA A 161 -11.97 -21.57 10.13
CA ALA A 161 -12.75 -22.64 9.53
C ALA A 161 -11.98 -23.37 8.42
N MET A 162 -11.28 -22.63 7.55
CA MET A 162 -10.40 -23.21 6.54
C MET A 162 -9.29 -24.04 7.19
N ARG A 163 -8.62 -23.49 8.21
CA ARG A 163 -7.59 -24.23 8.98
C ARG A 163 -8.15 -25.47 9.67
N TRP A 164 -9.36 -25.38 10.21
CA TRP A 164 -10.03 -26.50 10.85
C TRP A 164 -10.37 -27.59 9.83
N ASN A 165 -10.85 -27.21 8.65
CA ASN A 165 -11.13 -28.15 7.56
C ASN A 165 -9.86 -28.82 7.04
N ASP A 166 -8.78 -28.06 6.81
CA ASP A 166 -7.48 -28.59 6.41
C ASP A 166 -6.94 -29.57 7.46
N HIS A 167 -7.11 -29.26 8.75
CA HIS A 167 -6.73 -30.16 9.83
C HIS A 167 -7.54 -31.47 9.80
N ARG A 168 -8.88 -31.39 9.69
CA ARG A 168 -9.75 -32.57 9.61
C ARG A 168 -9.44 -33.43 8.39
N GLN A 169 -9.19 -32.82 7.24
CA GLN A 169 -8.81 -33.53 6.02
C GLN A 169 -7.47 -34.25 6.20
N ARG A 170 -6.45 -33.58 6.74
CA ARG A 170 -5.14 -34.19 6.99
C ARG A 170 -5.22 -35.39 7.94
N VAL A 171 -6.02 -35.31 9.00
CA VAL A 171 -6.27 -36.43 9.93
C VAL A 171 -7.01 -37.58 9.23
N ALA A 172 -8.01 -37.29 8.40
CA ALA A 172 -8.75 -38.31 7.64
C ALA A 172 -7.89 -39.06 6.61
N TYR A 173 -6.89 -38.40 6.01
CA TYR A 173 -5.95 -39.00 5.07
C TYR A 173 -4.70 -39.62 5.74
N GLY A 174 -4.64 -39.68 7.08
CA GLY A 174 -3.50 -40.24 7.81
C GLY A 174 -2.20 -39.45 7.64
N LEU A 175 -2.27 -38.19 7.19
CA LEU A 175 -1.13 -37.29 7.04
C LEU A 175 -0.76 -36.69 8.40
N PRO A 176 0.55 -36.45 8.68
CA PRO A 176 0.98 -35.83 9.93
C PRO A 176 0.35 -34.43 10.09
N SER A 177 -0.59 -34.31 11.01
CA SER A 177 -1.32 -33.09 11.31
C SER A 177 -0.71 -32.38 12.52
N ASN A 178 0.47 -31.79 12.34
CA ASN A 178 1.12 -31.05 13.42
C ASN A 178 0.55 -29.62 13.50
N LEU A 179 -0.50 -29.45 14.31
CA LEU A 179 -1.15 -28.16 14.57
C LEU A 179 -0.20 -27.15 15.26
N MET A 180 0.93 -27.61 15.80
CA MET A 180 1.78 -26.86 16.74
C MET A 180 3.26 -26.73 16.35
N ARG A 181 3.70 -27.21 15.16
CA ARG A 181 5.10 -27.08 14.71
C ARG A 181 5.38 -25.92 13.75
N SER A 182 4.37 -25.14 13.35
CA SER A 182 4.59 -23.97 12.48
C SER A 182 4.76 -22.65 13.24
N ILE A 183 4.94 -22.70 14.57
CA ILE A 183 5.09 -21.52 15.46
C ILE A 183 6.42 -21.57 16.24
N ALA A 184 7.24 -22.62 16.06
CA ALA A 184 8.62 -22.68 16.56
C ALA A 184 9.57 -22.59 15.36
#